data_AF-A0A3D5RKZ3-F1
#
_entry.id   AF-A0A3D5RKZ3-F1
#
_cell.length_a   1.000
_cell.length_b   1.000
_cell.length_c   1.000
_cell.angle_alpha   90.00
_cell.angle_beta   90.00
_cell.angle_gamma   90.00
#
_symmetry.space_group_name_H-M   'P 1'
#
loop_
_entity.id
_entity.type
_entity.pdbx_description
1 polymer ?
#
loop_
_entity_poly.entity_id
_entity_poly.type
_entity_poly.pdbx_seq_one_letter_code
_entity_poly.pdbx_strand_id
1 'polypeptide(L)'
;MDENKEKKLTYKVVGWTWWSNYDYIDAPLTDDVIEAVAEEIREHGYCFGGDAHQRYDGCVPVLNTGQAVRCSMREWGGVMAWATFNDHYSLDYMGWYTNSCIYEEDLKYPTEGVDENLFTHPHYFKTGITDNRFEKLKNEGKVIDVIASYDELCNIDVSDIGVLWAYNSTVYEVVYGQITKITRFNSPKEFINSDLFKETDLVGLKGEELMEAINSSRNHVPVTDEDAITVYQYERVEE
;
A
#
# COMPACT_ATOMS: atom_id res chain seq x y z
N MET A 1 1.67 -34.84 -13.79
CA MET A 1 0.87 -33.71 -14.29
C MET A 1 0.93 -32.70 -13.17
N ASP A 2 1.74 -31.66 -13.34
CA ASP A 2 2.10 -30.72 -12.27
C ASP A 2 0.86 -30.02 -11.70
N GLU A 3 0.58 -30.28 -10.42
CA GLU A 3 -0.40 -29.54 -9.62
C GLU A 3 0.29 -28.40 -8.86
N ASN A 4 1.10 -27.62 -9.58
CA ASN A 4 1.57 -26.32 -9.11
C ASN A 4 1.05 -25.25 -10.06
N LYS A 5 -0.28 -25.18 -10.21
CA LYS A 5 -0.90 -23.95 -10.71
C LYS A 5 -0.82 -22.95 -9.58
N GLU A 6 0.19 -22.09 -9.61
CA GLU A 6 0.18 -20.83 -8.88
C GLU A 6 -1.22 -20.24 -9.01
N LYS A 7 -1.87 -20.02 -7.86
CA LYS A 7 -3.20 -19.47 -7.82
C LYS A 7 -3.07 -18.03 -8.33
N LYS A 8 -3.36 -17.82 -9.63
CA LYS A 8 -3.24 -16.52 -10.28
C LYS A 8 -4.03 -15.50 -9.46
N LEU A 9 -3.34 -14.48 -8.95
CA LEU A 9 -3.95 -13.41 -8.17
C LEU A 9 -5.06 -12.77 -9.00
N THR A 10 -6.24 -12.61 -8.40
CA THR A 10 -7.38 -11.95 -9.06
C THR A 10 -7.45 -10.54 -8.52
N TYR A 11 -7.16 -9.57 -9.38
CA TYR A 11 -7.24 -8.15 -9.03
C TYR A 11 -8.69 -7.67 -8.97
N LYS A 12 -8.97 -6.79 -8.01
CA LYS A 12 -10.24 -6.07 -7.88
C LYS A 12 -9.95 -4.66 -7.40
N VAL A 13 -10.71 -3.68 -7.90
CA VAL A 13 -10.72 -2.34 -7.32
C VAL A 13 -11.49 -2.40 -6.00
N VAL A 14 -10.90 -1.90 -4.92
CA VAL A 14 -11.50 -1.87 -3.57
C VAL A 14 -11.74 -0.44 -3.08
N GLY A 15 -11.52 0.52 -3.98
CA GLY A 15 -11.80 1.91 -3.74
C GLY A 15 -10.95 2.83 -4.60
N TRP A 16 -11.02 4.11 -4.28
CA TRP A 16 -10.44 5.17 -5.08
C TRP A 16 -9.74 6.20 -4.20
N THR A 17 -8.57 6.65 -4.64
CA THR A 17 -7.70 7.62 -3.96
C THR A 17 -7.32 8.75 -4.91
N TRP A 18 -6.47 9.68 -4.46
CA TRP A 18 -5.92 10.77 -5.26
C TRP A 18 -4.48 10.48 -5.72
N TRP A 19 -4.05 11.16 -6.79
CA TRP A 19 -2.74 10.94 -7.43
C TRP A 19 -1.57 11.00 -6.46
N SER A 20 -1.58 11.98 -5.55
CA SER A 20 -0.49 12.23 -4.60
C SER A 20 -0.66 11.49 -3.27
N ASN A 21 -1.56 10.50 -3.17
CA ASN A 21 -1.66 9.68 -1.96
C ASN A 21 -0.52 8.66 -1.91
N TYR A 22 0.59 9.03 -1.29
CA TYR A 22 1.77 8.16 -1.28
C TYR A 22 1.67 6.96 -0.34
N ASP A 23 0.55 6.73 0.36
CA ASP A 23 0.38 5.55 1.23
C ASP A 23 0.23 4.25 0.41
N TYR A 24 -0.22 4.35 -0.83
CA TYR A 24 -0.28 3.22 -1.78
C TYR A 24 0.89 3.25 -2.76
N ILE A 25 1.52 2.09 -3.01
CA ILE A 25 2.52 1.95 -4.08
C ILE A 25 1.87 1.81 -5.45
N ASP A 26 2.64 2.00 -6.51
CA ASP A 26 2.13 1.87 -7.87
C ASP A 26 1.96 0.39 -8.23
N ALA A 27 0.81 0.06 -8.81
CA ALA A 27 0.56 -1.24 -9.41
C ALA A 27 1.23 -1.32 -10.80
N PRO A 28 1.76 -2.49 -11.20
CA PRO A 28 2.18 -2.69 -12.58
C PRO A 28 0.96 -2.66 -13.51
N LEU A 29 1.08 -1.99 -14.66
CA LEU A 29 0.03 -1.92 -15.68
C LEU A 29 -0.01 -3.18 -16.55
N THR A 30 -0.38 -4.31 -15.94
CA THR A 30 -0.59 -5.58 -16.66
C THR A 30 -2.02 -5.67 -17.22
N ASP A 31 -2.24 -6.57 -18.17
CA ASP A 31 -3.57 -6.81 -18.75
C ASP A 31 -4.62 -7.16 -17.68
N ASP A 32 -4.24 -7.96 -16.65
CA ASP A 32 -5.17 -8.33 -15.58
C ASP A 32 -5.55 -7.14 -14.68
N VAL A 33 -4.62 -6.21 -14.44
CA VAL A 33 -4.89 -4.97 -13.70
C VAL A 33 -5.79 -4.05 -14.51
N ILE A 34 -5.49 -3.87 -15.80
CA ILE A 34 -6.30 -3.05 -16.71
C ILE A 34 -7.72 -3.61 -16.80
N GLU A 35 -7.88 -4.93 -16.91
CA GLU A 35 -9.19 -5.56 -16.98
C GLU A 35 -9.98 -5.35 -15.69
N ALA A 36 -9.37 -5.54 -14.51
CA ALA A 36 -10.04 -5.32 -13.23
C ALA A 36 -10.53 -3.86 -13.07
N VAL A 37 -9.75 -2.88 -13.51
CA VAL A 37 -10.15 -1.46 -13.49
C VAL A 37 -11.27 -1.21 -14.51
N ALA A 38 -11.19 -1.80 -15.70
CA ALA A 38 -12.20 -1.63 -16.74
C ALA A 38 -13.54 -2.26 -16.36
N GLU A 39 -13.53 -3.42 -15.69
CA GLU A 39 -14.73 -4.05 -15.11
C GLU A 39 -15.39 -3.12 -14.09
N GLU A 40 -14.63 -2.60 -13.12
CA GLU A 40 -15.13 -1.64 -12.12
C GLU A 40 -15.76 -0.40 -12.77
N ILE A 41 -15.10 0.18 -13.78
CA ILE A 41 -15.60 1.33 -14.53
C ILE A 41 -16.94 1.01 -15.20
N ARG A 42 -17.06 -0.16 -15.84
CA ARG A 42 -18.29 -0.60 -16.51
C ARG A 42 -19.42 -0.84 -15.52
N GLU A 43 -19.15 -1.52 -14.41
CA GLU A 43 -20.13 -1.86 -13.38
C GLU A 43 -20.76 -0.60 -12.76
N HIS A 44 -19.94 0.43 -12.52
CA HIS A 44 -20.39 1.66 -11.90
C HIS A 44 -20.73 2.77 -12.91
N GLY A 45 -20.42 2.58 -14.20
CA GLY A 45 -20.63 3.55 -15.25
C GLY A 45 -19.79 4.82 -15.09
N TYR A 46 -18.58 4.71 -14.51
CA TYR A 46 -17.69 5.87 -14.38
C TYR A 46 -17.26 6.38 -15.75
N CYS A 47 -17.14 7.70 -15.86
CA CYS A 47 -16.83 8.37 -17.11
C CYS A 47 -16.07 9.66 -16.82
N PHE A 48 -14.75 9.57 -16.87
CA PHE A 48 -13.83 10.69 -16.69
C PHE A 48 -12.53 10.42 -17.45
N GLY A 49 -11.89 11.47 -17.96
CA GLY A 49 -10.70 11.30 -18.79
C GLY A 49 -9.39 11.51 -18.05
N GLY A 50 -8.30 11.54 -18.82
CA GLY A 50 -6.93 11.50 -18.30
C GLY A 50 -6.57 12.66 -17.38
N ASP A 51 -7.14 13.86 -17.60
CA ASP A 51 -6.87 15.02 -16.76
C ASP A 51 -7.33 14.78 -15.30
N ALA A 52 -8.53 14.22 -15.13
CA ALA A 52 -9.09 13.96 -13.82
C ALA A 52 -8.29 12.88 -13.06
N HIS A 53 -7.86 11.82 -13.74
CA HIS A 53 -7.03 10.77 -13.15
C HIS A 53 -5.79 11.30 -12.40
N GLN A 54 -5.16 12.37 -12.89
CA GLN A 54 -3.96 12.94 -12.28
C GLN A 54 -4.20 14.17 -11.40
N ARG A 55 -5.34 14.86 -11.58
CA ARG A 55 -5.57 16.19 -10.97
C ARG A 55 -6.72 16.25 -9.98
N TYR A 56 -7.59 15.26 -9.98
CA TYR A 56 -8.80 15.25 -9.17
C TYR A 56 -8.67 14.20 -8.07
N ASP A 57 -9.23 14.53 -6.92
CA ASP A 57 -9.30 13.58 -5.82
C ASP A 57 -10.27 12.44 -6.16
N GLY A 58 -9.96 11.24 -5.67
CA GLY A 58 -10.75 10.04 -5.92
C GLY A 58 -10.66 9.46 -7.32
N CYS A 59 -9.78 9.91 -8.23
CA CYS A 59 -9.74 9.39 -9.61
C CYS A 59 -8.64 8.35 -9.87
N VAL A 60 -8.01 7.81 -8.82
CA VAL A 60 -6.99 6.76 -8.90
C VAL A 60 -7.51 5.48 -8.25
N PRO A 61 -7.70 4.37 -9.01
CA PRO A 61 -8.17 3.11 -8.44
C PRO A 61 -7.13 2.50 -7.50
N VAL A 62 -7.57 1.88 -6.41
CA VAL A 62 -6.75 1.06 -5.50
C VAL A 62 -7.20 -0.39 -5.59
N LEU A 63 -6.24 -1.29 -5.80
CA LEU A 63 -6.46 -2.72 -5.92
C LEU A 63 -6.52 -3.39 -4.54
N ASN A 64 -7.14 -4.56 -4.48
CA ASN A 64 -7.14 -5.46 -3.32
C ASN A 64 -5.74 -5.92 -2.87
N THR A 65 -4.69 -5.59 -3.63
CA THR A 65 -3.29 -5.80 -3.26
C THR A 65 -2.67 -4.63 -2.50
N GLY A 66 -3.42 -3.57 -2.19
CA GLY A 66 -2.89 -2.36 -1.53
C GLY A 66 -2.09 -1.46 -2.49
N GLN A 67 -2.20 -1.67 -3.79
CA GLN A 67 -1.50 -0.89 -4.81
C GLN A 67 -2.48 0.03 -5.56
N ALA A 68 -2.04 1.25 -5.84
CA ALA A 68 -2.79 2.21 -6.64
C ALA A 68 -2.40 2.12 -8.13
N VAL A 69 -3.37 2.21 -9.02
CA VAL A 69 -3.15 2.19 -10.47
C VAL A 69 -2.88 3.62 -10.94
N ARG A 70 -1.64 4.09 -10.82
CA ARG A 70 -1.20 5.39 -11.34
C ARG A 70 -0.58 5.22 -12.71
N CYS A 71 -1.13 5.90 -13.70
CA CYS A 71 -0.58 5.89 -15.05
C CYS A 71 -0.60 7.28 -15.68
N SER A 72 0.13 7.46 -16.78
CA SER A 72 0.04 8.69 -17.55
C SER A 72 -1.40 8.94 -18.00
N MET A 73 -1.77 10.21 -18.18
CA MET A 73 -3.08 10.57 -18.74
C MET A 73 -3.37 9.83 -20.06
N ARG A 74 -2.31 9.52 -20.84
CA ARG A 74 -2.43 8.77 -22.10
C ARG A 74 -2.81 7.32 -21.88
N GLU A 75 -2.13 6.65 -20.94
CA GLU A 75 -2.45 5.27 -20.57
C GLU A 75 -3.85 5.18 -19.98
N TRP A 76 -4.24 6.15 -19.14
CA TRP A 76 -5.61 6.25 -18.63
C TRP A 76 -6.64 6.38 -19.76
N GLY A 77 -6.34 7.20 -20.78
CA GLY A 77 -7.16 7.29 -21.97
C GLY A 77 -7.34 5.93 -22.68
N GLY A 78 -6.32 5.08 -22.67
CA GLY A 78 -6.39 3.70 -23.16
C GLY A 78 -7.30 2.81 -22.32
N VAL A 79 -7.19 2.88 -20.99
CA VAL A 79 -8.05 2.15 -20.05
C VAL A 79 -9.51 2.55 -20.23
N MET A 80 -9.80 3.85 -20.32
CA MET A 80 -11.16 4.35 -20.52
C MET A 80 -11.72 3.95 -21.88
N ALA A 81 -10.94 4.05 -22.96
CA ALA A 81 -11.35 3.58 -24.28
C ALA A 81 -11.71 2.09 -24.25
N TRP A 82 -10.90 1.27 -23.57
CA TRP A 82 -11.18 -0.15 -23.39
C TRP A 82 -12.44 -0.42 -22.56
N ALA A 83 -12.62 0.29 -21.45
CA ALA A 83 -13.74 0.10 -20.55
C ALA A 83 -15.08 0.54 -21.16
N THR A 84 -15.09 1.59 -21.96
CA THR A 84 -16.33 2.25 -22.41
C THR A 84 -16.71 1.96 -23.85
N PHE A 85 -15.85 1.28 -24.62
CA PHE A 85 -16.08 1.01 -26.04
C PHE A 85 -17.43 0.31 -26.28
N ASN A 86 -18.30 0.98 -27.03
CA ASN A 86 -19.63 0.50 -27.40
C ASN A 86 -20.14 1.31 -28.61
N ASP A 87 -21.45 1.25 -28.90
CA ASP A 87 -22.05 2.03 -30.01
C ASP A 87 -22.02 3.55 -29.79
N HIS A 88 -21.85 4.01 -28.53
CA HIS A 88 -21.84 5.42 -28.12
C HIS A 88 -20.41 6.00 -28.03
N TYR A 89 -19.43 5.18 -27.63
CA TYR A 89 -18.01 5.58 -27.50
C TYR A 89 -17.10 4.73 -28.38
N SER A 90 -16.28 5.40 -29.19
CA SER A 90 -15.24 4.74 -30.01
C SER A 90 -13.98 4.41 -29.18
N LEU A 91 -13.12 3.54 -29.72
CA LEU A 91 -11.76 3.26 -29.19
C LEU A 91 -10.79 4.45 -29.38
N ASP A 92 -11.22 5.67 -29.10
CA ASP A 92 -10.39 6.88 -29.22
C ASP A 92 -9.72 7.24 -27.89
N TYR A 93 -8.61 6.56 -27.60
CA TYR A 93 -7.85 6.82 -26.38
C TYR A 93 -7.35 8.28 -26.29
N MET A 94 -7.12 8.95 -27.42
CA MET A 94 -6.69 10.36 -27.43
C MET A 94 -7.84 11.26 -27.00
N GLY A 95 -9.06 10.97 -27.45
CA GLY A 95 -10.27 11.63 -27.00
C GLY A 95 -10.47 11.54 -25.49
N TRP A 96 -10.24 10.35 -24.90
CA TRP A 96 -10.30 10.15 -23.45
C TRP A 96 -9.16 10.85 -22.72
N TYR A 97 -7.96 10.85 -23.29
CA TYR A 97 -6.80 11.59 -22.75
C TYR A 97 -7.07 13.10 -22.68
N THR A 98 -7.65 13.70 -23.74
CA THR A 98 -7.96 15.14 -23.80
C THR A 98 -9.36 15.52 -23.31
N ASN A 99 -10.14 14.55 -22.79
CA ASN A 99 -11.56 14.69 -22.45
C ASN A 99 -12.45 15.16 -23.62
N SER A 100 -12.00 15.09 -24.87
CA SER A 100 -12.72 15.66 -26.02
C SER A 100 -13.80 14.77 -26.60
N CYS A 101 -13.83 13.49 -26.22
CA CYS A 101 -14.88 12.55 -26.62
C CYS A 101 -15.98 12.37 -25.55
N ILE A 102 -15.83 13.01 -24.37
CA ILE A 102 -16.74 12.83 -23.25
C ILE A 102 -17.83 13.90 -23.32
N TYR A 103 -19.09 13.47 -23.29
CA TYR A 103 -20.24 14.37 -23.18
C TYR A 103 -20.39 14.86 -21.74
N GLU A 104 -20.72 16.13 -21.54
CA GLU A 104 -20.80 16.74 -20.21
C GLU A 104 -21.83 16.04 -19.32
N GLU A 105 -22.95 15.63 -19.91
CA GLU A 105 -24.01 14.86 -19.26
C GLU A 105 -23.62 13.44 -18.84
N ASP A 106 -22.57 12.89 -19.45
CA ASP A 106 -22.10 11.53 -19.17
C ASP A 106 -21.03 11.51 -18.08
N LEU A 107 -20.49 12.67 -17.67
CA LEU A 107 -19.44 12.75 -16.65
C LEU A 107 -19.89 12.11 -15.34
N LYS A 108 -19.14 11.12 -14.89
CA LYS A 108 -19.39 10.43 -13.62
C LYS A 108 -18.08 10.05 -12.96
N TYR A 109 -17.83 10.66 -11.81
CA TYR A 109 -16.64 10.43 -11.01
C TYR A 109 -16.91 9.40 -9.91
N PRO A 110 -15.93 8.56 -9.56
CA PRO A 110 -15.93 7.81 -8.30
C PRO A 110 -15.96 8.75 -7.08
N THR A 111 -16.39 8.21 -5.94
CA THR A 111 -16.23 8.86 -4.64
C THR A 111 -14.94 8.35 -4.01
N GLU A 112 -14.12 9.26 -3.48
CA GLU A 112 -12.91 8.90 -2.76
C GLU A 112 -13.22 8.04 -1.52
N GLY A 113 -12.41 7.02 -1.32
CA GLY A 113 -12.51 6.08 -0.20
C GLY A 113 -11.99 4.71 -0.61
N VAL A 114 -11.17 4.11 0.25
CA VAL A 114 -10.63 2.75 0.09
C VAL A 114 -11.14 1.89 1.24
N ASP A 115 -11.76 0.76 0.92
CA ASP A 115 -12.14 -0.23 1.93
C ASP A 115 -10.99 -1.22 2.13
N GLU A 116 -10.08 -0.89 3.06
CA GLU A 116 -8.90 -1.69 3.35
C GLU A 116 -9.22 -3.08 3.92
N ASN A 117 -10.46 -3.31 4.40
CA ASN A 117 -10.91 -4.65 4.81
C ASN A 117 -11.05 -5.62 3.64
N LEU A 118 -11.07 -5.11 2.40
CA LEU A 118 -11.14 -5.90 1.19
C LEU A 118 -9.76 -6.29 0.64
N PHE A 119 -8.67 -5.87 1.30
CA PHE A 119 -7.33 -6.31 0.92
C PHE A 119 -7.18 -7.82 1.07
N THR A 120 -6.42 -8.42 0.14
CA THR A 120 -6.16 -9.85 0.09
C THR A 120 -4.68 -10.13 0.30
N HIS A 121 -4.34 -10.99 1.26
CA HIS A 121 -2.96 -11.35 1.54
C HIS A 121 -2.36 -12.26 0.44
N PRO A 122 -1.09 -12.06 0.07
CA PRO A 122 -0.24 -10.95 0.52
C PRO A 122 -0.66 -9.63 -0.16
N HIS A 123 -0.70 -8.55 0.61
CA HIS A 123 -0.87 -7.19 0.09
C HIS A 123 0.35 -6.31 0.44
N TYR A 124 0.45 -5.16 -0.23
CA TYR A 124 1.48 -4.17 0.01
C TYR A 124 0.98 -3.09 0.96
N PHE A 125 1.85 -2.67 1.86
CA PHE A 125 1.61 -1.52 2.72
C PHE A 125 2.89 -0.70 2.85
N LYS A 126 2.75 0.57 3.19
CA LYS A 126 3.86 1.49 3.40
C LYS A 126 3.99 1.81 4.87
N THR A 127 5.21 1.68 5.39
CA THR A 127 5.52 2.16 6.74
C THR A 127 6.99 2.56 6.83
N GLY A 128 7.29 3.58 7.61
CA GLY A 128 8.68 3.93 7.87
C GLY A 128 9.27 3.03 8.95
N ILE A 129 10.59 2.95 8.97
CA ILE A 129 11.36 2.19 9.94
C ILE A 129 12.59 3.00 10.37
N THR A 130 13.13 2.72 11.55
CA THR A 130 14.36 3.40 12.03
C THR A 130 15.54 3.11 11.10
N ASP A 131 16.45 4.08 10.95
CA ASP A 131 17.58 3.97 10.00
C ASP A 131 18.46 2.72 10.27
N ASN A 132 18.69 2.39 11.55
CA ASN A 132 19.44 1.20 11.94
C ASN A 132 18.78 -0.09 11.43
N ARG A 133 17.45 -0.19 11.59
CA ARG A 133 16.67 -1.36 11.19
C ARG A 133 16.51 -1.43 9.67
N PHE A 134 16.36 -0.29 9.01
CA PHE A 134 16.40 -0.18 7.55
C PHE A 134 17.70 -0.74 6.98
N GLU A 135 18.86 -0.24 7.47
CA GLU A 135 20.17 -0.71 7.02
C GLU A 135 20.39 -2.18 7.36
N LYS A 136 19.88 -2.66 8.48
CA LYS A 136 19.93 -4.08 8.83
C LYS A 136 19.12 -4.93 7.85
N LEU A 137 17.88 -4.56 7.55
CA LEU A 137 17.08 -5.29 6.56
C LEU A 137 17.74 -5.26 5.17
N LYS A 138 18.26 -4.09 4.78
CA LYS A 138 18.95 -3.90 3.50
C LYS A 138 20.19 -4.77 3.37
N ASN A 139 21.05 -4.81 4.38
CA ASN A 139 22.36 -5.45 4.30
C ASN A 139 22.37 -6.91 4.79
N GLU A 140 21.59 -7.24 5.81
CA GLU A 140 21.55 -8.58 6.43
C GLU A 140 20.33 -9.40 5.98
N GLY A 141 19.33 -8.74 5.36
CA GLY A 141 18.15 -9.40 4.81
C GLY A 141 17.08 -9.74 5.85
N LYS A 142 17.27 -9.45 7.14
CA LYS A 142 16.29 -9.72 8.19
C LYS A 142 16.30 -8.65 9.28
N VAL A 143 15.13 -8.30 9.81
CA VAL A 143 15.03 -7.39 10.95
C VAL A 143 13.82 -7.69 11.84
N ILE A 144 13.97 -7.42 13.14
CA ILE A 144 12.85 -7.35 14.07
C ILE A 144 12.49 -5.88 14.20
N ASP A 145 11.30 -5.55 13.74
CA ASP A 145 10.73 -4.22 13.86
C ASP A 145 9.65 -4.19 14.94
N VAL A 146 9.59 -3.09 15.66
CA VAL A 146 8.72 -2.89 16.82
C VAL A 146 8.01 -1.58 16.61
N ILE A 147 6.69 -1.59 16.70
CA ILE A 147 5.84 -0.40 16.58
C ILE A 147 4.78 -0.38 17.68
N ALA A 148 4.29 0.81 18.01
CA ALA A 148 2.99 0.93 18.66
C ALA A 148 1.91 0.46 17.68
N SER A 149 0.97 -0.33 18.18
CA SER A 149 -0.19 -0.81 17.44
C SER A 149 -1.20 0.32 17.41
N TYR A 150 -1.09 1.17 16.39
CA TYR A 150 -2.15 2.11 16.04
C TYR A 150 -3.15 1.43 15.10
N ASP A 151 -4.35 1.99 14.96
CA ASP A 151 -5.38 1.51 14.03
C ASP A 151 -4.87 1.41 12.57
N GLU A 152 -3.80 2.17 12.23
CA GLU A 152 -3.22 2.33 10.89
C GLU A 152 -2.55 1.08 10.29
N LEU A 153 -2.50 -0.07 10.98
CA LEU A 153 -1.93 -1.32 10.46
C LEU A 153 -2.74 -2.57 10.88
N CYS A 154 -4.05 -2.40 11.10
CA CYS A 154 -4.91 -3.45 11.64
C CYS A 154 -5.10 -4.67 10.72
N ASN A 155 -5.03 -4.48 9.39
CA ASN A 155 -5.23 -5.55 8.41
C ASN A 155 -3.91 -6.16 7.91
N ILE A 156 -2.83 -6.10 8.70
CA ILE A 156 -1.54 -6.70 8.35
C ILE A 156 -1.41 -8.11 8.93
N ASP A 157 -1.02 -9.05 8.08
CA ASP A 157 -0.76 -10.45 8.40
C ASP A 157 0.58 -10.95 7.87
N VAL A 158 0.95 -12.16 8.30
CA VAL A 158 2.08 -12.90 7.76
C VAL A 158 1.91 -13.03 6.25
N SER A 159 3.03 -12.93 5.52
CA SER A 159 3.17 -12.88 4.06
C SER A 159 2.99 -11.51 3.41
N ASP A 160 2.39 -10.52 4.07
CA ASP A 160 2.28 -9.16 3.53
C ASP A 160 3.65 -8.52 3.33
N ILE A 161 3.71 -7.55 2.42
CA ILE A 161 4.95 -6.93 1.95
C ILE A 161 4.97 -5.46 2.36
N GLY A 162 5.84 -5.13 3.30
CA GLY A 162 6.12 -3.76 3.69
C GLY A 162 7.05 -3.10 2.69
N VAL A 163 6.68 -1.91 2.22
CA VAL A 163 7.55 -0.99 1.48
C VAL A 163 8.12 0.00 2.48
N LEU A 164 9.33 -0.30 2.94
CA LEU A 164 9.94 0.32 4.11
C LEU A 164 10.89 1.44 3.69
N TRP A 165 10.83 2.60 4.33
CA TRP A 165 11.80 3.69 4.17
C TRP A 165 12.42 4.10 5.50
N ALA A 166 13.66 4.58 5.46
CA ALA A 166 14.33 5.13 6.63
C ALA A 166 13.84 6.56 6.94
N TYR A 167 13.40 6.81 8.18
CA TYR A 167 12.83 8.10 8.59
C TYR A 167 13.77 9.29 8.40
N ASN A 168 15.05 9.16 8.73
CA ASN A 168 15.98 10.30 8.66
C ASN A 168 16.76 10.33 7.35
N SER A 169 16.40 9.49 6.37
CA SER A 169 17.08 9.51 5.08
C SER A 169 16.70 10.74 4.27
N THR A 170 17.71 11.43 3.76
CA THR A 170 17.55 12.53 2.79
C THR A 170 17.38 12.03 1.36
N VAL A 171 17.60 10.73 1.14
CA VAL A 171 17.41 10.02 -0.13
C VAL A 171 16.21 9.10 0.00
N TYR A 172 15.24 9.21 -0.90
CA TYR A 172 14.08 8.32 -0.92
C TYR A 172 14.50 6.96 -1.48
N GLU A 173 15.02 6.11 -0.60
CA GLU A 173 15.32 4.71 -0.86
C GLU A 173 14.30 3.84 -0.10
N VAL A 174 13.82 2.78 -0.75
CA VAL A 174 12.88 1.83 -0.16
C VAL A 174 13.44 0.42 -0.19
N VAL A 175 13.08 -0.39 0.80
CA VAL A 175 13.39 -1.82 0.85
C VAL A 175 12.09 -2.59 1.07
N TYR A 176 11.92 -3.66 0.31
CA TYR A 176 10.76 -4.54 0.45
C TYR A 176 11.05 -5.63 1.48
N GLY A 177 10.18 -5.73 2.49
CA GLY A 177 10.25 -6.74 3.53
C GLY A 177 8.96 -7.54 3.61
N GLN A 178 9.05 -8.86 3.42
CA GLN A 178 7.93 -9.75 3.70
C GLN A 178 7.85 -10.03 5.20
N ILE A 179 6.65 -9.93 5.76
CA ILE A 179 6.40 -10.32 7.15
C ILE A 179 6.40 -11.84 7.25
N THR A 180 7.31 -12.36 8.07
CA THR A 180 7.42 -13.81 8.35
C THR A 180 6.82 -14.19 9.70
N LYS A 181 6.72 -13.23 10.62
CA LYS A 181 6.09 -13.44 11.93
C LYS A 181 5.57 -12.13 12.51
N ILE A 182 4.43 -12.23 13.18
CA ILE A 182 3.84 -11.13 13.97
C ILE A 182 3.69 -11.59 15.42
N THR A 183 4.10 -10.75 16.37
CA THR A 183 3.82 -10.95 17.80
C THR A 183 3.20 -9.68 18.36
N ARG A 184 2.06 -9.81 19.06
CA ARG A 184 1.31 -8.67 19.61
C ARG A 184 1.31 -8.73 21.14
N PHE A 185 1.48 -7.57 21.76
CA PHE A 185 1.48 -7.37 23.21
C PHE A 185 0.47 -6.28 23.55
N ASN A 186 -0.20 -6.37 24.70
CA ASN A 186 -1.24 -5.40 25.07
C ASN A 186 -0.67 -4.12 25.70
N SER A 187 0.64 -4.08 25.99
CA SER A 187 1.30 -2.91 26.57
C SER A 187 2.80 -2.94 26.30
N PRO A 188 3.52 -1.80 26.41
CA PRO A 188 4.97 -1.77 26.30
C PRO A 188 5.63 -2.56 27.43
N LYS A 189 5.03 -2.56 28.63
CA LYS A 189 5.52 -3.34 29.77
C LYS A 189 5.51 -4.84 29.49
N GLU A 190 4.47 -5.35 28.84
CA GLU A 190 4.40 -6.76 28.47
C GLU A 190 5.50 -7.11 27.46
N PHE A 191 5.68 -6.27 26.43
CA PHE A 191 6.75 -6.42 25.45
C PHE A 191 8.14 -6.39 26.09
N ILE A 192 8.46 -5.38 26.92
CA ILE A 192 9.79 -5.21 27.55
C ILE A 192 10.15 -6.39 28.46
N ASN A 193 9.16 -7.06 29.07
CA ASN A 193 9.40 -8.23 29.93
C ASN A 193 9.47 -9.56 29.15
N SER A 194 9.24 -9.54 27.83
CA SER A 194 9.25 -10.74 26.99
C SER A 194 10.66 -11.22 26.64
N ASP A 195 10.79 -12.48 26.24
CA ASP A 195 12.05 -12.98 25.67
C ASP A 195 12.36 -12.33 24.32
N LEU A 196 11.33 -11.95 23.55
CA LEU A 196 11.50 -11.30 22.26
C LEU A 196 12.18 -9.94 22.38
N PHE A 197 11.93 -9.17 23.45
CA PHE A 197 12.63 -7.91 23.71
C PHE A 197 14.15 -8.09 23.74
N LYS A 198 14.64 -9.21 24.29
CA LYS A 198 16.08 -9.53 24.40
C LYS A 198 16.75 -9.74 23.03
N GLU A 199 15.97 -9.99 21.99
CA GLU A 199 16.45 -10.18 20.61
C GLU A 199 16.48 -8.86 19.81
N THR A 200 15.91 -7.79 20.35
CA THR A 200 15.82 -6.48 19.68
C THR A 200 17.05 -5.61 19.93
N ASP A 201 17.18 -4.54 19.14
CA ASP A 201 18.17 -3.48 19.34
C ASP A 201 17.86 -2.56 20.54
N LEU A 202 16.75 -2.79 21.25
CA LEU A 202 16.23 -1.93 22.30
C LEU A 202 16.72 -2.27 23.73
N VAL A 203 17.37 -3.42 23.94
CA VAL A 203 17.73 -3.95 25.28
C VAL A 203 18.61 -2.99 26.11
N GLY A 204 19.37 -2.12 25.44
CA GLY A 204 20.23 -1.13 26.09
C GLY A 204 19.54 0.17 26.50
N LEU A 205 18.34 0.46 25.97
CA LEU A 205 17.65 1.73 26.13
C LEU A 205 16.77 1.75 27.39
N LYS A 206 16.49 2.93 27.93
CA LYS A 206 15.67 3.10 29.15
C LYS A 206 14.83 4.38 29.12
N GLY A 207 13.74 4.37 29.89
CA GLY A 207 12.90 5.55 30.07
C GLY A 207 12.33 6.06 28.75
N GLU A 208 12.30 7.36 28.57
CA GLU A 208 11.76 8.04 27.38
C GLU A 208 12.46 7.60 26.08
N GLU A 209 13.78 7.44 26.09
CA GLU A 209 14.56 6.98 24.93
C GLU A 209 14.08 5.61 24.42
N LEU A 210 13.75 4.69 25.35
CA LEU A 210 13.18 3.40 24.98
C LEU A 210 11.78 3.55 24.40
N MET A 211 10.94 4.39 25.01
CA MET A 211 9.54 4.56 24.57
C MET A 211 9.46 5.22 23.18
N GLU A 212 10.38 6.13 22.85
CA GLU A 212 10.53 6.67 21.50
C GLU A 212 11.03 5.59 20.52
N ALA A 213 12.05 4.83 20.89
CA ALA A 213 12.63 3.80 20.01
C ALA A 213 11.70 2.59 19.75
N ILE A 214 10.72 2.35 20.63
CA ILE A 214 9.66 1.36 20.41
C ILE A 214 8.72 1.78 19.26
N ASN A 215 8.55 3.08 18.99
CA ASN A 215 7.66 3.55 17.94
C ASN A 215 8.39 3.70 16.60
N SER A 216 8.82 2.60 15.99
CA SER A 216 9.66 2.70 14.79
C SER A 216 9.00 3.45 13.64
N SER A 217 7.67 3.46 13.59
CA SER A 217 6.84 4.12 12.59
C SER A 217 6.61 5.63 12.81
N ARG A 218 7.07 6.22 13.91
CA ARG A 218 6.91 7.67 14.15
C ARG A 218 8.12 8.23 14.88
N ASN A 219 8.88 9.06 14.17
CA ASN A 219 10.07 9.69 14.74
C ASN A 219 9.71 10.66 15.88
N HIS A 220 10.42 10.55 17.02
CA HIS A 220 10.24 11.41 18.20
C HIS A 220 8.82 11.39 18.81
N VAL A 221 8.07 10.31 18.61
CA VAL A 221 6.75 10.13 19.25
C VAL A 221 6.83 8.93 20.20
N PRO A 222 7.01 9.15 21.51
CA PRO A 222 7.07 8.06 22.46
C PRO A 222 5.73 7.31 22.54
N VAL A 223 5.80 5.99 22.66
CA VAL A 223 4.61 5.20 23.03
C VAL A 223 4.20 5.51 24.48
N THR A 224 2.91 5.40 24.76
CA THR A 224 2.37 5.48 26.12
C THR A 224 2.30 4.09 26.76
N ASP A 225 2.21 4.04 28.09
CA ASP A 225 2.07 2.78 28.82
C ASP A 225 0.79 1.98 28.46
N GLU A 226 -0.18 2.63 27.83
CA GLU A 226 -1.46 2.05 27.40
C GLU A 226 -1.43 1.54 25.95
N ASP A 227 -0.38 1.86 25.19
CA ASP A 227 -0.28 1.49 23.77
C ASP A 227 0.01 -0.01 23.63
N ALA A 228 -0.80 -0.73 22.84
CA ALA A 228 -0.46 -2.07 22.42
C ALA A 228 0.80 -2.06 21.55
N ILE A 229 1.63 -3.10 21.59
CA ILE A 229 2.86 -3.19 20.80
C ILE A 229 2.75 -4.34 19.80
N THR A 230 3.11 -4.07 18.55
CA THR A 230 3.23 -5.09 17.51
C THR A 230 4.68 -5.21 17.09
N VAL A 231 5.15 -6.45 17.04
CA VAL A 231 6.51 -6.81 16.61
C VAL A 231 6.41 -7.59 15.31
N TYR A 232 6.99 -7.03 14.25
CA TYR A 232 7.12 -7.64 12.94
C TYR A 232 8.51 -8.23 12.77
N GLN A 233 8.58 -9.44 12.21
CA GLN A 233 9.83 -10.01 11.72
C GLN A 233 9.80 -9.97 10.20
N TYR A 234 10.68 -9.16 9.61
CA TYR A 234 10.79 -9.02 8.17
C TYR A 234 11.92 -9.87 7.61
N GLU A 235 11.69 -10.46 6.44
CA GLU A 235 12.74 -10.96 5.55
C GLU A 235 12.71 -10.15 4.25
N ARG A 236 13.88 -9.73 3.77
CA ARG A 236 14.01 -8.91 2.56
C ARG A 236 13.60 -9.73 1.36
N VAL A 237 12.79 -9.15 0.49
CA VAL A 237 12.44 -9.70 -0.81
C VAL A 237 13.00 -8.81 -1.93
N GLU A 238 13.31 -9.41 -3.06
CA GLU A 238 13.62 -8.69 -4.30
C GLU A 238 12.30 -8.37 -5.00
N GLU A 239 12.22 -7.20 -5.63
CA GLU A 239 11.09 -6.79 -6.48
C GLU A 239 11.11 -7.52 -7.82
#